data_AF-A0A9E6UQA5-F1
#
_entry.id   AF-A0A9E6UQA5-F1
#
_cell.length_a   1.000
_cell.length_b   1.000
_cell.length_c   1.000
_cell.angle_alpha   90.00
_cell.angle_beta   90.00
_cell.angle_gamma   90.00
#
_symmetry.space_group_name_H-M   'P 1'
#
loop_
_entity.id
_entity.type
_entity.pdbx_description
1 polymer ?
#
loop_
_entity_poly.entity_id
_entity_poly.type
_entity_poly.pdbx_seq_one_letter_code
_entity_poly.pdbx_strand_id
1 'polypeptide(L)' 'MQYLFKNYNGATGQVTPLNKQQSRLSDAMVSYWTRFAANGDPNGPDTPEWDRYDSKEDNHLSLNLPMPTVTKTFSSRHR' A
#
# COMPACT_ATOMS: atom_id res chain seq x y z
N MET A 1 -4.07 -2.97 -9.42
CA MET A 1 -3.38 -4.29 -9.46
C MET A 1 -1.91 -4.20 -9.82
N GLN A 2 -1.49 -3.27 -10.67
CA GLN A 2 -0.10 -3.16 -11.16
C GLN A 2 0.99 -3.00 -10.08
N TYR A 3 0.65 -2.49 -8.88
CA TYR A 3 1.59 -2.29 -7.78
C TYR A 3 1.81 -3.55 -6.91
N LEU A 4 0.94 -4.56 -7.00
CA LEU A 4 0.93 -5.68 -6.06
C LEU A 4 1.48 -6.97 -6.65
N PHE A 5 1.24 -7.19 -7.94
CA PHE A 5 1.67 -8.39 -8.64
C PHE A 5 2.81 -8.04 -9.57
N LYS A 6 4.03 -8.45 -9.20
CA LYS A 6 5.18 -8.39 -10.08
C LYS A 6 4.83 -9.17 -11.36
N ASN A 7 4.98 -8.53 -12.53
CA ASN A 7 4.61 -9.03 -13.87
C ASN A 7 3.12 -8.92 -14.26
N TYR A 8 2.34 -8.03 -13.63
CA TYR A 8 1.01 -7.70 -14.15
C TYR A 8 1.11 -6.90 -15.46
N ASN A 9 0.69 -7.52 -16.57
CA ASN A 9 0.78 -6.96 -17.92
C ASN A 9 -0.39 -6.03 -18.29
N GLY A 10 -1.11 -5.48 -17.32
CA GLY A 10 -2.33 -4.72 -17.59
C GLY A 10 -3.49 -5.60 -18.06
N ALA A 11 -4.69 -5.01 -18.17
CA ALA A 11 -5.85 -5.73 -18.72
C ALA A 11 -5.72 -6.01 -20.24
N THR A 12 -4.81 -5.30 -20.92
CA THR A 12 -4.60 -5.36 -22.37
C THR A 12 -3.38 -6.17 -22.79
N GLY A 13 -2.62 -6.73 -21.83
CA GLY A 13 -1.36 -7.44 -22.10
C GLY A 13 -0.15 -6.53 -22.38
N GLN A 14 -0.32 -5.20 -22.35
CA GLN A 14 0.77 -4.24 -22.47
C GLN A 14 1.37 -3.87 -21.10
N VAL A 15 2.66 -4.15 -20.94
CA VAL A 15 3.43 -3.72 -19.76
C VAL A 15 3.66 -2.22 -19.82
N THR A 16 3.00 -1.48 -18.93
CA THR A 16 3.41 -0.10 -18.63
C THR A 16 4.44 -0.16 -17.50
N PRO A 17 5.70 0.25 -17.71
CA PRO A 17 6.69 0.24 -16.63
C PRO A 17 6.31 1.27 -15.56
N LEU A 18 6.51 0.91 -14.29
CA LEU A 18 6.35 1.85 -13.18
C LEU A 18 7.49 2.87 -13.19
N ASN A 19 7.16 4.14 -12.95
CA ASN A 19 8.19 5.14 -12.69
C ASN A 19 8.80 4.94 -11.28
N LYS A 20 9.89 5.64 -10.97
CA LYS A 20 10.63 5.46 -9.71
C LYS A 20 9.78 5.62 -8.44
N GLN A 21 8.83 6.56 -8.42
CA GLN A 21 7.94 6.76 -7.27
C GLN A 21 6.94 5.61 -7.15
N GLN A 22 6.43 5.16 -8.29
CA GLN A 22 5.50 4.04 -8.36
C GLN A 22 6.14 2.72 -7.95
N SER A 23 7.40 2.48 -8.35
CA SER A 23 8.15 1.30 -7.93
C SER A 23 8.38 1.28 -6.42
N ARG A 24 8.71 2.44 -5.81
CA ARG A 24 8.85 2.55 -4.35
C ARG A 24 7.55 2.22 -3.61
N LEU A 25 6.43 2.76 -4.08
CA LEU A 25 5.12 2.42 -3.53
C LEU A 25 4.80 0.93 -3.72
N SER A 26 5.10 0.36 -4.89
CA SER A 26 4.93 -1.06 -5.17
C SER A 26 5.73 -1.94 -4.22
N ASP A 27 7.00 -1.61 -3.97
CA ASP A 27 7.85 -2.33 -3.03
C ASP A 27 7.28 -2.29 -1.60
N ALA A 28 6.80 -1.12 -1.15
CA ALA A 28 6.13 -0.99 0.15
C ALA A 28 4.84 -1.83 0.23
N MET A 29 4.01 -1.81 -0.82
CA MET A 29 2.78 -2.60 -0.87
C MET A 29 3.07 -4.11 -0.83
N VAL A 30 4.01 -4.59 -1.65
CA VAL A 30 4.42 -6.01 -1.66
C VAL A 30 4.97 -6.42 -0.29
N SER A 31 5.75 -5.54 0.34
CA SER A 31 6.33 -5.72 1.67
C SER A 31 5.26 -5.94 2.75
N TYR A 32 4.23 -5.09 2.81
CA TYR A 32 3.11 -5.26 3.76
C TYR A 32 2.35 -6.57 3.53
N TRP A 33 1.92 -6.82 2.29
CA TRP A 33 1.07 -7.96 1.97
C TRP A 33 1.79 -9.29 2.17
N THR A 34 3.09 -9.36 1.85
CA THR A 34 3.89 -10.58 2.07
C THR A 34 4.04 -10.89 3.56
N ARG A 35 4.29 -9.89 4.40
CA ARG A 35 4.42 -10.11 5.85
C ARG A 35 3.09 -10.50 6.48
N PHE A 36 2.02 -9.79 6.14
CA PHE A 36 0.68 -10.14 6.57
C PHE A 36 0.32 -11.58 6.22
N ALA A 37 0.59 -12.01 4.99
CA ALA A 37 0.36 -13.39 4.57
C ALA A 37 1.23 -14.42 5.33
N ALA A 38 2.44 -14.04 5.73
CA ALA A 38 3.38 -14.92 6.41
C ALA A 38 3.07 -15.10 7.91
N ASN A 39 2.70 -14.04 8.63
CA ASN A 39 2.57 -14.08 10.09
C ASN A 39 1.39 -13.27 10.67
N GLY A 40 0.57 -12.64 9.81
CA GLY A 40 -0.56 -11.81 10.23
C GLY A 40 -0.23 -10.37 10.64
N ASP A 41 1.06 -10.00 10.69
CA ASP A 41 1.53 -8.64 10.96
C ASP A 41 2.10 -8.02 9.67
N PRO A 42 1.51 -6.95 9.13
CA PRO A 42 2.01 -6.33 7.91
C PRO A 42 3.32 -5.54 8.14
N ASN A 43 3.66 -5.18 9.38
CA ASN A 43 4.67 -4.16 9.69
C ASN A 43 6.12 -4.61 9.47
N GLY A 44 6.98 -3.65 9.10
CA GLY A 44 8.40 -3.86 8.87
C GLY A 44 9.21 -2.56 8.94
N PRO A 45 10.55 -2.65 9.02
CA PRO A 45 11.42 -1.51 9.32
C PRO A 45 11.41 -0.40 8.25
N ASP A 46 11.14 -0.74 7.00
CA ASP A 46 11.24 0.19 5.85
C ASP A 46 9.87 0.74 5.40
N THR A 47 8.83 0.51 6.19
CA THR A 47 7.46 0.94 5.87
C THR A 47 6.85 1.65 7.07
N PRO A 48 6.03 2.69 6.87
CA PRO A 48 5.25 3.28 7.95
C PRO A 48 4.50 2.21 8.74
N GLU A 49 4.34 2.40 10.05
CA GLU A 49 3.54 1.48 10.84
C GLU A 49 2.08 1.54 10.38
N TRP A 50 1.51 0.40 10.04
CA TRP A 50 0.10 0.23 9.74
C TRP A 50 -0.58 -0.31 10.99
N ASP A 51 -0.98 0.62 11.85
CA ASP A 51 -1.72 0.32 13.08
C ASP A 51 -3.00 -0.46 12.77
N ARG A 52 -3.37 -1.32 13.72
CA ARG A 52 -4.69 -1.97 13.70
C ARG A 52 -5.78 -0.90 13.67
N TYR A 53 -6.81 -1.14 12.85
CA TYR A 53 -7.94 -0.23 12.75
C TYR A 53 -8.66 -0.04 14.09
N ASP A 54 -8.88 1.21 14.45
CA ASP A 54 -9.73 1.69 15.54
C ASP A 54 -10.79 2.64 14.96
N SER A 55 -12.06 2.27 15.13
CA SER A 55 -13.21 3.06 14.69
C SER A 55 -13.29 4.46 15.31
N LYS A 56 -12.69 4.68 16.49
CA LYS A 56 -12.67 6.01 17.14
C LYS A 56 -11.67 6.95 16.48
N GLU A 57 -10.56 6.39 16.03
CA GLU A 57 -9.47 7.14 15.41
C GLU A 57 -9.59 7.20 13.89
N ASP A 58 -10.42 6.35 13.29
CA ASP A 58 -10.58 6.18 11.84
C ASP A 58 -9.22 6.08 11.12
N ASN A 59 -8.30 5.32 11.69
CA ASN A 59 -6.93 5.20 11.19
C ASN A 59 -6.84 4.25 10.00
N HIS A 60 -6.49 4.79 8.83
CA HIS A 60 -6.32 4.04 7.58
C HIS A 60 -4.93 4.25 7.01
N LEU A 61 -4.41 3.23 6.32
CA LEU A 61 -3.23 3.40 5.48
C LEU A 61 -3.65 3.91 4.09
N SER A 62 -3.21 5.12 3.74
CA SER A 62 -3.32 5.66 2.39
C SER A 62 -2.11 5.28 1.55
N LEU A 63 -2.35 4.59 0.43
CA LEU A 63 -1.33 4.15 -0.53
C LEU A 63 -1.06 5.23 -1.58
N ASN A 64 -0.42 6.32 -1.16
CA ASN A 64 -0.10 7.47 -2.02
C ASN A 64 1.35 7.40 -2.52
N LEU A 65 1.64 8.10 -3.63
CA LEU A 65 3.02 8.29 -4.07
C LEU A 65 3.74 9.32 -3.20
N PRO A 66 5.07 9.18 -3.00
CA PRO A 66 5.88 8.02 -3.35
C PRO A 66 5.84 6.89 -2.31
N MET A 67 5.25 7.13 -1.14
CA MET A 67 5.21 6.20 0.00
C MET A 67 3.84 6.20 0.68
N PRO A 68 3.42 5.07 1.28
CA PRO A 68 2.22 4.99 2.11
C PRO A 68 2.24 6.00 3.27
N THR A 69 1.07 6.37 3.78
CA THR A 69 0.93 7.26 4.94
C THR A 69 -0.29 6.88 5.76
N VAL A 70 -0.18 6.89 7.09
CA VAL A 70 -1.33 6.70 7.97
C VAL A 70 -2.13 8.00 8.06
N THR A 71 -3.45 7.90 7.92
CA THR A 71 -4.39 9.03 8.01
C THR A 71 -5.56 8.68 8.91
N LYS A 72 -6.08 9.68 9.62
CA LYS A 72 -7.29 9.61 10.45
C LYS A 72 -8.48 10.35 9.83
N THR A 73 -8.32 10.82 8.59
CA THR A 73 -9.24 11.78 7.95
C THR A 73 -9.88 11.23 6.68
N PHE A 74 -9.82 9.91 6.46
CA PHE A 74 -10.34 9.27 5.26
C PHE A 74 -11.85 9.54 5.09
N SER A 75 -12.64 9.29 6.14
CA SER A 75 -14.09 9.47 6.10
C SER A 75 -14.52 10.93 5.85
N SER A 76 -13.77 11.91 6.35
CA SER A 76 -14.06 13.32 6.13
C SER A 76 -13.75 13.79 4.71
N ARG A 77 -12.79 13.16 4.02
CA ARG A 77 -12.37 13.54 2.66
C ARG A 77 -13.25 12.97 1.55
N HIS A 78 -14.02 11.91 1.82
CA HIS A 78 -14.70 11.11 0.79
C HIS A 78 -16.21 10.94 1.05
N ARG A 79 -16.88 12.01 1.48
CA ARG A 79 -18.35 12.05 1.56
C ARG A 79 -18.99 12.39 0.22
#